data_AF-A0A2E0USR5-F1
#
_entry.id   AF-A0A2E0USR5-F1
#
_cell.length_a   1.000
_cell.length_b   1.000
_cell.length_c   1.000
_cell.angle_alpha   90.00
_cell.angle_beta   90.00
_cell.angle_gamma   90.00
#
_symmetry.space_group_name_H-M   'P 1'
#
loop_
_entity.id
_entity.type
_entity.pdbx_description
1 polymer ?
#
loop_
_entity_poly.entity_id
_entity_poly.type
_entity_poly.pdbx_seq_one_letter_code
_entity_poly.pdbx_strand_id
1 'polypeptide(L)'
;METKQERVLLNATLQADEKTERVFDVLAITAGNGNGWMFSPACLQASLALWDGVEIFVDHHTNPNRSLRDLAGIGFDPMFDPEQNGIRLKIRPAGPSGVLLQAVGEEWLTSREPRPRLGFSADLVFLAEGALVKEIRNVLSLDLVYRPARGGVFTRVLNQLRTEKENMSETTNERLLLTPQEGVSPNSGLSVGEAQAIRNTFLSLKLQESQLPQAMKDYLRKTFKDNAFTPEDLEEAIQVQQQLLGELENKQVIQGGARITEMRTGAERLQAAADDLFGAPREAGLTGAVVEKLSGIRELYLTLTGDVNFTGKSDPQRVQLASSASLPYVLKNSFNKLIVQQWDELGRAGYRWWEKVVQVEHMNSLQQVSGILLGEVSALGAVNEGASYGELTINDSGETKDFQKYGGLLPVTLEMIDKDETHKLRQLPRKLVSSAVRNISALVSDIFTTESGAGPVMGDGYNVFNATQHQNLGTAALSAASFEVASQAIYQQSLVSLEGNKPRLAVDARYLLVPRALRLTARQILYPTFEREANIFSENMQRGELGDVITVPEWTDNNNWAAMADPLLAPSIILAERFGLMPEIFVAEQETGFDMLHSDTINLKVRHFLAVFVADYRPLYKANVA
;
A
#
# COMPACT_ATOMS: atom_id res chain seq x y z
N MET A 1 1.38 -37.99 -44.05
CA MET A 1 1.31 -36.62 -44.59
C MET A 1 0.97 -35.72 -43.41
N GLU A 2 1.87 -34.77 -43.16
CA GLU A 2 1.96 -33.94 -41.96
C GLU A 2 0.75 -33.02 -41.80
N THR A 3 0.12 -33.06 -40.62
CA THR A 3 -0.83 -32.04 -40.17
C THR A 3 -0.14 -31.12 -39.17
N LYS A 4 0.06 -29.90 -39.65
CA LYS A 4 0.66 -28.73 -39.00
C LYS A 4 -0.29 -28.23 -37.89
N GLN A 5 0.20 -28.14 -36.65
CA GLN A 5 -0.52 -27.49 -35.56
C GLN A 5 -0.30 -25.98 -35.62
N GLU A 6 -1.33 -25.22 -35.94
CA GLU A 6 -1.37 -23.75 -35.78
C GLU A 6 -2.17 -23.42 -34.53
N ARG A 7 -1.55 -22.66 -33.62
CA ARG A 7 -2.13 -22.20 -32.35
C ARG A 7 -2.59 -20.76 -32.54
N VAL A 8 -3.91 -20.54 -32.59
CA VAL A 8 -4.50 -19.21 -32.67
C VAL A 8 -4.57 -18.62 -31.27
N LEU A 9 -3.79 -17.58 -31.00
CA LEU A 9 -3.94 -16.70 -29.84
C LEU A 9 -4.89 -15.56 -30.24
N LEU A 10 -6.02 -15.44 -29.54
CA LEU A 10 -6.94 -14.31 -29.65
C LEU A 10 -6.25 -13.06 -29.09
N ASN A 11 -5.72 -12.22 -29.99
CA ASN A 11 -5.29 -10.87 -29.67
C ASN A 11 -6.53 -10.00 -29.46
N ALA A 12 -6.75 -9.55 -28.22
CA ALA A 12 -7.59 -8.39 -27.96
C ALA A 12 -6.88 -7.15 -28.48
N THR A 13 -7.33 -6.65 -29.64
CA THR A 13 -6.83 -5.44 -30.28
C THR A 13 -7.26 -4.21 -29.48
N LEU A 14 -6.47 -3.81 -28.49
CA LEU A 14 -6.37 -2.39 -28.15
C LEU A 14 -5.60 -1.75 -29.32
N GLN A 15 -6.24 -0.80 -30.02
CA GLN A 15 -5.55 0.11 -30.93
C GLN A 15 -4.50 0.88 -30.12
N ALA A 16 -3.29 0.34 -30.05
CA ALA A 16 -2.11 1.12 -29.72
C ALA A 16 -1.78 1.93 -30.98
N ASP A 17 -1.86 3.26 -30.87
CA ASP A 17 -1.19 4.16 -31.80
C ASP A 17 0.20 3.61 -32.12
N GLU A 18 0.59 3.63 -33.40
CA GLU A 18 1.97 3.39 -33.86
C GLU A 18 2.91 4.40 -33.18
N LYS A 19 3.30 4.12 -31.92
CA LYS A 19 4.35 4.86 -31.23
C LYS A 19 5.67 4.45 -31.85
N THR A 20 6.14 5.29 -32.77
CA THR A 20 7.57 5.38 -33.10
C THR A 20 8.42 5.13 -31.86
N GLU A 21 9.18 4.02 -31.81
CA GLU A 21 10.15 3.78 -30.75
C GLU A 21 11.22 4.88 -30.83
N ARG A 22 11.12 5.89 -29.97
CA ARG A 22 12.11 6.96 -29.87
C ARG A 22 13.19 6.54 -28.87
N VAL A 23 14.43 6.51 -29.35
CA VAL A 23 15.62 6.21 -28.54
C VAL A 23 16.38 7.50 -28.32
N PHE A 24 16.87 7.74 -27.10
CA PHE A 24 17.63 8.93 -26.74
C PHE A 24 19.10 8.58 -26.52
N ASP A 25 20.02 9.32 -27.14
CA ASP A 25 21.45 9.29 -26.77
C ASP A 25 21.63 10.20 -25.55
N VAL A 26 22.25 9.68 -24.49
CA VAL A 26 22.50 10.40 -23.23
C VAL A 26 23.93 10.19 -22.79
N LEU A 27 24.57 11.24 -22.25
CA LEU A 27 25.82 11.11 -21.51
C LEU A 27 25.44 10.71 -20.07
N ALA A 28 25.87 9.56 -19.59
CA ALA A 28 25.48 9.01 -18.29
C ALA A 28 26.40 9.47 -17.15
N ILE A 29 27.71 9.55 -17.39
CA ILE A 29 28.71 10.01 -16.42
C ILE A 29 29.99 10.49 -17.14
N THR A 30 30.72 11.46 -16.57
CA THR A 30 32.03 11.95 -17.07
C THR A 30 33.16 11.75 -16.03
N ALA A 31 34.43 11.84 -16.46
CA ALA A 31 35.62 11.66 -15.63
C ALA A 31 36.08 12.93 -14.86
N GLY A 32 36.59 12.79 -13.62
CA GLY A 32 36.98 13.84 -12.64
C GLY A 32 36.24 13.75 -11.29
N ASN A 33 35.90 14.84 -10.58
CA ASN A 33 35.23 14.79 -9.26
C ASN A 33 33.68 14.81 -9.34
N GLY A 34 33.01 13.88 -8.65
CA GLY A 34 31.56 13.89 -8.40
C GLY A 34 31.25 13.42 -6.97
N ASN A 35 30.48 14.21 -6.21
CA ASN A 35 30.13 13.95 -4.80
C ASN A 35 31.34 13.64 -3.89
N GLY A 36 32.52 14.22 -4.18
CA GLY A 36 33.75 14.01 -3.40
C GLY A 36 34.62 12.85 -3.88
N TRP A 37 34.20 12.11 -4.92
CA TRP A 37 34.92 10.97 -5.48
C TRP A 37 35.47 11.27 -6.88
N MET A 38 36.71 10.88 -7.14
CA MET A 38 37.42 11.11 -8.38
C MET A 38 37.38 9.87 -9.28
N PHE A 39 36.65 9.97 -10.39
CA PHE A 39 36.50 8.94 -11.42
C PHE A 39 37.50 9.16 -12.54
N SER A 40 38.43 8.22 -12.74
CA SER A 40 39.38 8.29 -13.85
C SER A 40 38.74 7.80 -15.17
N PRO A 41 39.19 8.30 -16.35
CA PRO A 41 38.75 7.78 -17.64
C PRO A 41 38.94 6.26 -17.78
N ALA A 42 40.06 5.74 -17.24
CA ALA A 42 40.35 4.31 -17.26
C ALA A 42 39.33 3.48 -16.44
N CYS A 43 38.91 3.98 -15.28
CA CYS A 43 37.87 3.35 -14.47
C CYS A 43 36.50 3.33 -15.18
N LEU A 44 36.15 4.42 -15.86
CA LEU A 44 34.90 4.49 -16.63
C LEU A 44 34.91 3.54 -17.82
N GLN A 45 36.02 3.47 -18.56
CA GLN A 45 36.21 2.52 -19.66
C GLN A 45 36.11 1.06 -19.20
N ALA A 46 36.71 0.72 -18.05
CA ALA A 46 36.62 -0.62 -17.48
C ALA A 46 35.18 -1.00 -17.08
N SER A 47 34.34 -0.02 -16.74
CA SER A 47 32.96 -0.24 -16.28
C SER A 47 31.92 -0.40 -17.40
N LEU A 48 32.28 -0.22 -18.69
CA LEU A 48 31.32 -0.12 -19.80
C LEU A 48 30.30 -1.27 -19.86
N ALA A 49 30.74 -2.51 -19.62
CA ALA A 49 29.86 -3.68 -19.67
C ALA A 49 28.75 -3.66 -18.59
N LEU A 50 28.94 -2.91 -17.50
CA LEU A 50 27.97 -2.80 -16.41
C LEU A 50 26.81 -1.84 -16.71
N TRP A 51 26.93 -1.05 -17.77
CA TRP A 51 25.93 -0.04 -18.14
C TRP A 51 24.87 -0.56 -19.12
N ASP A 52 25.07 -1.76 -19.68
CA ASP A 52 24.10 -2.38 -20.59
C ASP A 52 22.97 -3.03 -19.78
N GLY A 53 21.74 -2.60 -20.03
CA GLY A 53 20.54 -3.06 -19.31
C GLY A 53 20.23 -2.29 -18.03
N VAL A 54 20.87 -1.14 -17.77
CA VAL A 54 20.62 -0.34 -16.55
C VAL A 54 19.22 0.26 -16.55
N GLU A 55 18.52 0.11 -15.44
CA GLU A 55 17.18 0.66 -15.23
C GLU A 55 17.24 2.17 -14.95
N ILE A 56 16.28 2.90 -15.52
CA ILE A 56 16.18 4.36 -15.41
C ILE A 56 14.95 4.71 -14.61
N PHE A 57 15.12 5.57 -13.61
CA PHE A 57 14.04 6.04 -12.73
C PHE A 57 13.90 7.56 -12.78
N VAL A 58 12.72 8.07 -12.43
CA VAL A 58 12.49 9.50 -12.18
C VAL A 58 12.73 9.80 -10.70
N ASP A 59 13.59 10.78 -10.43
CA ASP A 59 14.06 11.19 -9.11
C ASP A 59 14.85 10.14 -8.32
N HIS A 60 15.73 10.63 -7.45
CA HIS A 60 16.54 9.80 -6.57
C HIS A 60 15.86 9.66 -5.20
N HIS A 61 15.44 8.45 -4.83
CA HIS A 61 14.86 8.17 -3.51
C HIS A 61 15.89 7.52 -2.59
N THR A 62 15.95 7.99 -1.34
CA THR A 62 16.83 7.44 -0.28
C THR A 62 16.35 6.10 0.30
N ASN A 63 15.27 5.52 -0.25
CA ASN A 63 14.65 4.30 0.23
C ASN A 63 15.10 3.11 -0.62
N PRO A 64 15.49 1.95 -0.05
CA PRO A 64 15.96 0.80 -0.82
C PRO A 64 14.90 0.18 -1.74
N ASN A 65 13.61 0.39 -1.44
CA ASN A 65 12.50 -0.12 -2.21
C ASN A 65 12.03 0.93 -3.22
N ARG A 66 12.59 0.88 -4.43
CA ARG A 66 12.17 1.75 -5.55
C ARG A 66 10.75 1.41 -6.00
N SER A 67 9.96 2.42 -6.32
CA SER A 67 8.57 2.25 -6.73
C SER A 67 8.49 1.95 -8.23
N LEU A 68 7.66 0.97 -8.61
CA LEU A 68 7.40 0.63 -10.02
C LEU A 68 6.81 1.81 -10.82
N ARG A 69 6.22 2.81 -10.14
CA ARG A 69 5.70 4.01 -10.79
C ARG A 69 6.81 4.86 -11.38
N ASP A 70 8.00 4.83 -10.79
CA ASP A 70 9.10 5.74 -11.14
C ASP A 70 9.98 5.16 -12.25
N LEU A 71 9.77 3.89 -12.62
CA LEU A 71 10.45 3.24 -13.73
C LEU A 71 10.12 3.95 -15.05
N ALA A 72 11.16 4.48 -15.68
CA ALA A 72 11.08 5.37 -16.83
C ALA A 72 11.75 4.80 -18.08
N GLY A 73 12.65 3.83 -17.96
CA GLY A 73 13.25 3.18 -19.13
C GLY A 73 14.37 2.22 -18.83
N ILE A 74 14.99 1.75 -19.90
CA ILE A 74 16.18 0.89 -19.86
C ILE A 74 17.26 1.52 -20.75
N GLY A 75 18.47 1.59 -20.22
CA GLY A 75 19.68 1.98 -20.93
C GLY A 75 20.36 0.78 -21.59
N PHE A 76 20.88 0.95 -22.80
CA PHE A 76 21.56 -0.09 -23.57
C PHE A 76 22.63 0.51 -24.50
N ASP A 77 23.51 -0.34 -25.03
CA ASP A 77 24.59 0.04 -25.97
C ASP A 77 25.55 1.12 -25.42
N PRO A 78 26.22 0.87 -24.27
CA PRO A 78 27.15 1.82 -23.66
C PRO A 78 28.44 1.97 -24.48
N MET A 79 28.84 3.21 -24.73
CA MET A 79 30.09 3.56 -25.42
C MET A 79 30.85 4.63 -24.66
N PHE A 80 32.19 4.53 -24.63
CA PHE A 80 33.00 5.60 -24.09
C PHE A 80 33.19 6.71 -25.14
N ASP A 81 32.88 7.94 -24.77
CA ASP A 81 33.08 9.13 -25.57
C ASP A 81 34.42 9.80 -25.20
N PRO A 82 35.45 9.73 -26.08
CA PRO A 82 36.76 10.30 -25.80
C PRO A 82 36.78 11.83 -25.84
N GLU A 83 35.81 12.49 -26.49
CA GLU A 83 35.76 13.96 -26.53
C GLU A 83 35.24 14.54 -25.21
N GLN A 84 34.27 13.87 -24.59
CA GLN A 84 33.65 14.30 -23.32
C GLN A 84 34.24 13.57 -22.09
N ASN A 85 35.20 12.66 -22.29
CA ASN A 85 35.75 11.77 -21.25
C ASN A 85 34.65 11.12 -20.39
N GLY A 86 33.64 10.52 -21.01
CA GLY A 86 32.47 10.00 -20.32
C GLY A 86 31.79 8.84 -21.02
N ILE A 87 30.82 8.22 -20.35
CA ILE A 87 30.05 7.08 -20.89
C ILE A 87 28.77 7.61 -21.51
N ARG A 88 28.56 7.30 -22.79
CA ARG A 88 27.32 7.55 -23.52
C ARG A 88 26.48 6.27 -23.54
N LEU A 89 25.18 6.41 -23.34
CA LEU A 89 24.22 5.31 -23.27
C LEU A 89 22.99 5.66 -24.12
N LYS A 90 22.41 4.66 -24.80
CA LYS A 90 21.12 4.80 -25.47
C LYS A 90 20.01 4.45 -24.50
N ILE A 91 18.97 5.25 -24.46
CA ILE A 91 17.84 5.09 -23.55
C ILE A 91 16.57 4.78 -24.34
N ARG A 92 15.92 3.66 -24.00
CA ARG A 92 14.57 3.33 -24.46
C ARG A 92 13.58 3.62 -23.34
N PRO A 93 12.65 4.58 -23.52
CA PRO A 93 11.59 4.82 -22.54
C PRO A 93 10.71 3.58 -22.37
N ALA A 94 10.48 3.17 -21.13
CA ALA A 94 9.69 1.99 -20.78
C ALA A 94 9.11 2.14 -19.36
N GLY A 95 8.01 1.45 -19.07
CA GLY A 95 7.36 1.53 -17.77
C GLY A 95 6.42 2.75 -17.59
N PRO A 96 5.80 2.90 -16.40
CA PRO A 96 4.74 3.88 -16.15
C PRO A 96 5.18 5.34 -16.32
N SER A 97 6.45 5.64 -16.01
CA SER A 97 7.03 6.98 -16.15
C SER A 97 7.78 7.20 -17.46
N GLY A 98 7.77 6.23 -18.39
CA GLY A 98 8.45 6.38 -19.69
C GLY A 98 7.90 7.51 -20.55
N VAL A 99 6.60 7.82 -20.42
CA VAL A 99 5.97 8.95 -21.13
C VAL A 99 6.54 10.29 -20.64
N LEU A 100 6.84 10.41 -19.35
CA LEU A 100 7.44 11.61 -18.76
C LEU A 100 8.88 11.79 -19.25
N LEU A 101 9.69 10.71 -19.24
CA LEU A 101 11.05 10.73 -19.78
C LEU A 101 11.09 11.15 -21.24
N GLN A 102 10.16 10.65 -22.05
CA GLN A 102 10.03 11.01 -23.45
C GLN A 102 9.70 12.50 -23.63
N ALA A 103 8.68 13.00 -22.90
CA ALA A 103 8.27 14.41 -22.98
C ALA A 103 9.40 15.36 -22.56
N VAL A 104 10.08 15.05 -21.46
CA VAL A 104 11.22 15.85 -20.94
C VAL A 104 12.40 15.83 -21.92
N GLY A 105 12.75 14.66 -22.47
CA GLY A 105 13.85 14.55 -23.42
C GLY A 105 13.61 15.34 -24.71
N GLU A 106 12.38 15.32 -25.23
CA GLU A 106 11.98 16.07 -26.43
C GLU A 106 11.98 17.58 -26.20
N GLU A 107 11.40 18.04 -25.08
CA GLU A 107 11.40 19.44 -24.69
C GLU A 107 12.83 19.95 -24.48
N TRP A 108 13.68 19.16 -23.83
CA TRP A 108 15.06 19.54 -23.54
C TRP A 108 15.89 19.70 -24.82
N LEU A 109 15.72 18.81 -25.81
CA LEU A 109 16.45 18.86 -27.07
C LEU A 109 15.97 19.98 -28.01
N THR A 110 14.69 20.37 -27.91
CA THR A 110 14.10 21.43 -28.74
C THR A 110 14.19 22.84 -28.14
N SER A 111 14.39 22.95 -26.82
CA SER A 111 14.46 24.24 -26.11
C SER A 111 15.71 25.06 -26.46
N ARG A 112 15.56 26.37 -26.64
CA ARG A 112 16.67 27.34 -26.72
C ARG A 112 17.10 27.75 -25.32
N GLU A 113 18.35 28.19 -25.13
CA GLU A 113 18.82 28.67 -23.83
C GLU A 113 18.02 29.90 -23.34
N PRO A 114 17.77 30.04 -22.03
CA PRO A 114 18.24 29.20 -20.92
C PRO A 114 17.38 27.95 -20.66
N ARG A 115 18.02 26.79 -20.42
CA ARG A 115 17.35 25.50 -20.15
C ARG A 115 17.25 25.19 -18.64
N PRO A 116 16.23 24.42 -18.20
CA PRO A 116 16.19 23.90 -16.84
C PRO A 116 17.36 22.95 -16.58
N ARG A 117 17.88 22.94 -15.34
CA ARG A 117 19.03 22.12 -14.92
C ARG A 117 18.64 20.65 -14.70
N LEU A 118 18.08 20.02 -15.72
CA LEU A 118 17.70 18.60 -15.73
C LEU A 118 18.85 17.77 -16.27
N GLY A 119 19.01 16.56 -15.71
CA GLY A 119 19.99 15.62 -16.20
C GLY A 119 19.97 14.27 -15.50
N PHE A 120 20.96 13.45 -15.78
CA PHE A 120 21.05 12.08 -15.24
C PHE A 120 22.10 11.98 -14.13
N SER A 121 21.81 11.17 -13.11
CA SER A 121 22.72 10.83 -12.03
C SER A 121 22.78 9.32 -11.87
N ALA A 122 23.98 8.76 -11.94
CA ALA A 122 24.17 7.33 -11.79
C ALA A 122 24.34 6.93 -10.31
N ASP A 123 23.66 5.87 -9.91
CA ASP A 123 23.82 5.23 -8.60
C ASP A 123 24.75 4.02 -8.74
N LEU A 124 25.92 4.08 -8.11
CA LEU A 124 27.06 3.21 -8.37
C LEU A 124 27.60 2.57 -7.09
N VAL A 125 27.96 1.29 -7.18
CA VAL A 125 28.77 0.60 -6.17
C VAL A 125 30.19 0.49 -6.70
N PHE A 126 31.15 1.07 -5.99
CA PHE A 126 32.55 1.13 -6.43
C PHE A 126 33.53 0.88 -5.28
N LEU A 127 34.75 0.49 -5.65
CA LEU A 127 35.92 0.47 -4.78
C LEU A 127 36.73 1.74 -4.97
N ALA A 128 37.06 2.40 -3.87
CA ALA A 128 37.93 3.57 -3.86
C ALA A 128 39.14 3.36 -2.94
N GLU A 129 40.24 4.01 -3.28
CA GLU A 129 41.41 4.18 -2.42
C GLU A 129 41.60 5.67 -2.19
N GLY A 130 41.35 6.13 -0.96
CA GLY A 130 41.21 7.56 -0.68
C GLY A 130 40.04 8.16 -1.47
N ALA A 131 40.24 9.32 -2.09
CA ALA A 131 39.22 9.95 -2.93
C ALA A 131 39.18 9.41 -4.38
N LEU A 132 40.10 8.51 -4.77
CA LEU A 132 40.21 8.00 -6.13
C LEU A 132 39.46 6.68 -6.30
N VAL A 133 38.52 6.63 -7.25
CA VAL A 133 37.77 5.43 -7.59
C VAL A 133 38.62 4.52 -8.47
N LYS A 134 38.94 3.32 -7.95
CA LYS A 134 39.75 2.32 -8.66
C LYS A 134 38.91 1.49 -9.62
N GLU A 135 37.73 1.07 -9.19
CA GLU A 135 36.90 0.12 -9.93
C GLU A 135 35.41 0.33 -9.61
N ILE A 136 34.57 0.38 -10.63
CA ILE A 136 33.10 0.33 -10.47
C ILE A 136 32.71 -1.15 -10.52
N ARG A 137 32.09 -1.64 -9.45
CA ARG A 137 31.67 -3.03 -9.31
C ARG A 137 30.26 -3.28 -9.82
N ASN A 138 29.37 -2.31 -9.65
CA ASN A 138 27.99 -2.42 -10.09
C ASN A 138 27.37 -1.06 -10.39
N VAL A 139 26.45 -1.02 -11.36
CA VAL A 139 25.61 0.13 -11.67
C VAL A 139 24.19 -0.23 -11.24
N LEU A 140 23.65 0.45 -10.24
CA LEU A 140 22.33 0.13 -9.68
C LEU A 140 21.22 0.78 -10.52
N SER A 141 21.41 2.03 -10.93
CA SER A 141 20.45 2.75 -11.77
C SER A 141 21.05 3.99 -12.42
N LEU A 142 20.29 4.57 -13.35
CA LEU A 142 20.51 5.90 -13.88
C LEU A 142 19.25 6.76 -13.68
N ASP A 143 19.29 7.71 -12.76
CA ASP A 143 18.11 8.47 -12.35
C ASP A 143 18.04 9.82 -13.08
N LEU A 144 16.87 10.16 -13.63
CA LEU A 144 16.58 11.49 -14.18
C LEU A 144 16.26 12.44 -13.01
N VAL A 145 17.13 13.43 -12.79
CA VAL A 145 17.11 14.32 -11.62
C VAL A 145 17.25 15.80 -11.98
N TYR A 146 16.79 16.65 -11.07
CA TYR A 146 17.07 18.09 -11.09
C TYR A 146 18.41 18.38 -10.40
N ARG A 147 19.35 19.05 -11.11
CA ARG A 147 20.74 19.34 -10.72
C ARG A 147 21.58 18.07 -10.50
N PRO A 148 21.90 17.31 -11.56
CA PRO A 148 22.73 16.11 -11.43
C PRO A 148 24.10 16.44 -10.84
N ALA A 149 24.62 15.53 -10.02
CA ALA A 149 25.96 15.64 -9.47
C ALA A 149 27.02 15.71 -10.57
N ARG A 150 26.79 15.02 -11.70
CA ARG A 150 27.72 15.02 -12.83
C ARG A 150 27.16 14.54 -14.17
N GLY A 151 27.44 15.29 -15.24
CA GLY A 151 27.63 14.74 -16.60
C GLY A 151 26.44 14.05 -17.26
N GLY A 152 25.22 14.35 -16.83
CA GLY A 152 24.01 13.70 -17.31
C GLY A 152 23.20 14.55 -18.27
N VAL A 153 23.48 14.59 -19.58
CA VAL A 153 22.75 15.50 -20.48
C VAL A 153 22.23 14.76 -21.72
N PHE A 154 20.99 15.05 -22.13
CA PHE A 154 20.43 14.53 -23.38
C PHE A 154 21.24 15.04 -24.57
N THR A 155 21.67 14.12 -25.43
CA THR A 155 22.59 14.46 -26.53
C THR A 155 21.88 14.46 -27.88
N ARG A 156 20.95 13.52 -28.13
CA ARG A 156 20.23 13.39 -29.42
C ARG A 156 18.99 12.49 -29.35
N VAL A 157 17.98 12.72 -30.19
CA VAL A 157 16.90 11.74 -30.47
C VAL A 157 17.24 10.93 -31.73
N LEU A 158 17.15 9.61 -31.64
CA LEU A 158 17.23 8.67 -32.76
C LEU A 158 15.82 8.22 -33.15
N ASN A 159 15.34 8.65 -34.31
CA ASN A 159 14.13 8.10 -34.93
C ASN A 159 14.54 6.92 -35.81
N GLN A 160 14.10 5.69 -35.50
CA GLN A 160 14.32 4.54 -36.38
C GLN A 160 13.39 4.59 -37.59
N LEU A 161 13.82 5.31 -38.64
CA LEU A 161 13.35 5.14 -40.01
C LEU A 161 14.51 5.44 -40.97
N ARG A 162 15.26 4.41 -41.39
CA ARG A 162 15.86 4.30 -42.74
C ARG A 162 16.66 2.99 -42.94
N THR A 163 16.15 2.18 -43.86
CA THR A 163 16.84 1.12 -44.61
C THR A 163 17.86 1.72 -45.58
N GLU A 164 19.03 1.07 -45.69
CA GLU A 164 20.04 1.03 -46.77
C GLU A 164 20.15 2.20 -47.77
N LYS A 165 21.32 2.90 -47.79
CA LYS A 165 22.26 2.98 -48.94
C LYS A 165 23.42 4.00 -48.75
N GLU A 166 24.61 3.51 -49.10
CA GLU A 166 25.71 4.16 -49.86
C GLU A 166 26.55 5.32 -49.26
N ASN A 167 27.81 4.99 -48.98
CA ASN A 167 29.06 5.49 -49.60
C ASN A 167 29.28 7.00 -49.90
N MET A 168 30.38 7.49 -49.31
CA MET A 168 31.50 8.18 -49.97
C MET A 168 31.32 9.64 -50.46
N SER A 169 32.12 10.56 -49.91
CA SER A 169 32.89 11.65 -50.59
C SER A 169 33.02 12.93 -49.76
N GLU A 170 34.27 13.15 -49.32
CA GLU A 170 35.10 14.36 -49.44
C GLU A 170 34.49 15.73 -49.84
N THR A 171 35.13 16.76 -49.25
CA THR A 171 35.26 18.19 -49.68
C THR A 171 34.00 19.05 -49.49
N THR A 172 34.02 20.32 -49.03
CA THR A 172 35.02 21.39 -49.06
C THR A 172 34.66 22.44 -48.00
N ASN A 173 35.69 23.15 -47.53
CA ASN A 173 35.68 24.39 -46.74
C ASN A 173 34.61 25.43 -47.14
N GLU A 174 34.18 26.22 -46.15
CA GLU A 174 34.30 27.69 -46.29
C GLU A 174 34.62 28.33 -44.92
N ARG A 175 35.85 28.84 -44.84
CA ARG A 175 36.35 29.77 -43.81
C ARG A 175 35.96 31.20 -44.20
N LEU A 176 35.61 32.00 -43.20
CA LEU A 176 35.91 33.43 -43.10
C LEU A 176 36.41 33.65 -41.66
N LEU A 177 37.69 33.42 -41.33
CA LEU A 177 38.89 34.26 -41.54
C LEU A 177 38.74 35.69 -41.05
N LEU A 178 39.57 36.02 -40.04
CA LEU A 178 40.54 37.14 -39.94
C LEU A 178 40.87 37.31 -38.45
N THR A 179 42.09 37.38 -37.92
CA THR A 179 43.48 37.03 -38.27
C THR A 179 44.26 37.27 -36.97
N PRO A 180 45.37 36.58 -36.71
CA PRO A 180 46.15 36.71 -35.48
C PRO A 180 47.11 37.90 -35.55
N GLN A 181 47.27 38.64 -34.46
CA GLN A 181 48.47 39.46 -34.24
C GLN A 181 49.37 38.78 -33.22
N GLU A 182 50.57 38.44 -33.70
CA GLU A 182 51.72 38.09 -32.89
C GLU A 182 52.28 39.32 -32.17
N GLY A 183 52.80 39.07 -30.96
CA GLY A 183 54.06 39.66 -30.54
C GLY A 183 54.01 40.60 -29.34
N VAL A 184 54.06 40.05 -28.12
CA VAL A 184 54.93 40.56 -27.03
C VAL A 184 55.33 39.38 -26.13
N SER A 185 56.64 39.09 -26.00
CA SER A 185 57.21 38.24 -24.94
C SER A 185 57.62 39.11 -23.73
N PRO A 186 58.22 38.54 -22.67
CA PRO A 186 57.66 37.97 -21.45
C PRO A 186 57.80 38.94 -20.23
N ASN A 187 57.35 38.50 -19.04
CA ASN A 187 57.39 39.17 -17.71
C ASN A 187 56.24 40.12 -17.31
N SER A 188 55.35 39.59 -16.46
CA SER A 188 54.90 40.30 -15.25
C SER A 188 54.58 39.28 -14.16
N GLY A 189 55.56 39.09 -13.25
CA GLY A 189 55.33 38.33 -12.04
C GLY A 189 54.25 39.02 -11.19
N LEU A 190 53.23 38.26 -10.78
CA LEU A 190 52.31 38.67 -9.73
C LEU A 190 53.15 39.10 -8.52
N SER A 191 52.85 40.29 -7.97
CA SER A 191 53.53 40.73 -6.76
C SER A 191 53.22 39.74 -5.63
N VAL A 192 54.22 39.45 -4.78
CA VAL A 192 54.09 38.50 -3.65
C VAL A 192 52.91 38.89 -2.74
N GLY A 193 52.57 40.18 -2.67
CA GLY A 193 51.44 40.69 -1.88
C GLY A 193 50.06 40.39 -2.48
N GLU A 194 49.89 40.42 -3.80
CA GLU A 194 48.60 40.12 -4.46
C GLU A 194 48.27 38.63 -4.41
N ALA A 195 49.28 37.77 -4.58
CA ALA A 195 49.12 36.32 -4.40
C ALA A 195 48.75 35.94 -2.96
N GLN A 196 49.28 36.67 -1.96
CA GLN A 196 48.95 36.45 -0.55
C GLN A 196 47.53 36.93 -0.21
N ALA A 197 47.07 38.03 -0.80
CA ALA A 197 45.71 38.52 -0.60
C ALA A 197 44.65 37.53 -1.13
N ILE A 198 44.86 36.98 -2.34
CA ILE A 198 43.95 35.98 -2.95
C ILE A 198 43.92 34.68 -2.11
N ARG A 199 45.06 34.27 -1.58
CA ARG A 199 45.17 33.09 -0.72
C ARG A 199 44.41 33.27 0.60
N ASN A 200 44.49 34.45 1.20
CA ASN A 200 43.78 34.77 2.44
C ASN A 200 42.26 34.83 2.27
N THR A 201 41.77 35.37 1.15
CA THR A 201 40.33 35.34 0.84
C THR A 201 39.84 33.92 0.59
N PHE A 202 40.60 33.09 -0.14
CA PHE A 202 40.26 31.69 -0.36
C PHE A 202 40.19 30.89 0.97
N LEU A 203 41.16 31.08 1.86
CA LEU A 203 41.15 30.49 3.21
C LEU A 203 39.88 30.85 3.99
N SER A 204 39.52 32.13 3.97
CA SER A 204 38.37 32.62 4.74
C SER A 204 37.03 32.04 4.24
N LEU A 205 36.87 31.91 2.92
CA LEU A 205 35.67 31.34 2.29
C LEU A 205 35.52 29.85 2.59
N LYS A 206 36.59 29.07 2.42
CA LYS A 206 36.58 27.62 2.70
C LYS A 206 36.32 27.31 4.17
N LEU A 207 36.88 28.10 5.08
CA LEU A 207 36.59 27.94 6.51
C LEU A 207 35.13 28.27 6.86
N GLN A 208 34.50 29.25 6.21
CA GLN A 208 33.07 29.52 6.40
C GLN A 208 32.20 28.35 5.91
N GLU A 209 32.55 27.74 4.78
CA GLU A 209 31.83 26.61 4.18
C GLU A 209 31.96 25.31 5.00
N SER A 210 33.11 25.05 5.63
CA SER A 210 33.46 23.79 6.31
C SER A 210 32.63 23.41 7.56
N GLN A 211 31.74 24.29 8.05
CA GLN A 211 30.92 24.13 9.27
C GLN A 211 31.67 23.73 10.56
N LEU A 212 33.01 23.84 10.61
CA LEU A 212 33.81 23.49 11.78
C LEU A 212 33.53 24.41 13.00
N PRO A 213 33.69 23.92 14.25
CA PRO A 213 33.67 24.75 15.45
C PRO A 213 34.71 25.88 15.42
N GLN A 214 34.41 27.00 16.09
CA GLN A 214 35.23 28.22 16.00
C GLN A 214 36.70 27.99 16.42
N ALA A 215 36.95 27.15 17.43
CA ALA A 215 38.29 26.83 17.89
C ALA A 215 39.15 26.12 16.83
N MET A 216 38.55 25.23 16.03
CA MET A 216 39.24 24.53 14.94
C MET A 216 39.47 25.45 13.73
N LYS A 217 38.50 26.34 13.45
CA LYS A 217 38.67 27.40 12.44
C LYS A 217 39.84 28.33 12.78
N ASP A 218 39.98 28.70 14.05
CA ASP A 218 41.07 29.57 14.50
C ASP A 218 42.43 28.86 14.47
N TYR A 219 42.47 27.55 14.74
CA TYR A 219 43.67 26.73 14.56
C TYR A 219 44.12 26.68 13.09
N LEU A 220 43.20 26.43 12.15
CA LEU A 220 43.51 26.42 10.72
C LEU A 220 43.94 27.80 10.22
N ARG A 221 43.29 28.88 10.66
CA ARG A 221 43.72 30.26 10.35
C ARG A 221 45.14 30.52 10.80
N LYS A 222 45.53 30.07 11.99
CA LYS A 222 46.88 30.27 12.53
C LYS A 222 47.93 29.47 11.75
N THR A 223 47.57 28.26 11.32
CA THR A 223 48.48 27.34 10.60
C THR A 223 48.79 27.82 9.17
N PHE A 224 47.81 28.45 8.51
CA PHE A 224 47.90 28.87 7.11
C PHE A 224 48.12 30.38 6.90
N LYS A 225 48.31 31.17 7.98
CA LYS A 225 48.48 32.63 7.91
C LYS A 225 49.76 33.07 7.18
N ASP A 226 50.85 32.36 7.42
CA ASP A 226 52.20 32.72 6.95
C ASP A 226 52.81 31.68 5.99
N ASN A 227 52.11 30.57 5.75
CA ASN A 227 52.56 29.49 4.89
C ASN A 227 51.92 29.59 3.50
N ALA A 228 52.73 29.36 2.47
CA ALA A 228 52.20 29.13 1.13
C ALA A 228 51.54 27.76 1.09
N PHE A 229 50.22 27.73 0.85
CA PHE A 229 49.45 26.50 0.73
C PHE A 229 48.75 26.44 -0.63
N THR A 230 48.55 25.22 -1.10
CA THR A 230 47.72 24.89 -2.26
C THR A 230 46.28 24.62 -1.82
N PRO A 231 45.28 24.70 -2.71
CA PRO A 231 43.90 24.37 -2.37
C PRO A 231 43.74 22.96 -1.79
N GLU A 232 44.56 22.01 -2.24
CA GLU A 232 44.58 20.61 -1.79
C GLU A 232 45.04 20.50 -0.32
N ASP A 233 46.12 21.21 0.05
CA ASP A 233 46.64 21.23 1.43
C ASP A 233 45.60 21.74 2.45
N LEU A 234 44.78 22.72 2.04
CA LEU A 234 43.74 23.29 2.89
C LEU A 234 42.55 22.34 3.05
N GLU A 235 42.14 21.66 1.98
CA GLU A 235 41.04 20.69 2.03
C GLU A 235 41.39 19.46 2.89
N GLU A 236 42.62 18.97 2.77
CA GLU A 236 43.12 17.88 3.62
C GLU A 236 43.12 18.29 5.10
N ALA A 237 43.61 19.49 5.42
CA ALA A 237 43.60 19.99 6.78
C ALA A 237 42.19 20.17 7.37
N ILE A 238 41.21 20.56 6.55
CA ILE A 238 39.80 20.64 6.95
C ILE A 238 39.24 19.24 7.22
N GLN A 239 39.51 18.26 6.35
CA GLN A 239 39.05 16.88 6.53
C GLN A 239 39.59 16.25 7.82
N VAL A 240 40.87 16.48 8.14
CA VAL A 240 41.48 16.00 9.39
C VAL A 240 40.76 16.58 10.62
N GLN A 241 40.39 17.87 10.60
CA GLN A 241 39.63 18.47 11.71
C GLN A 241 38.20 17.94 11.81
N GLN A 242 37.55 17.63 10.68
CA GLN A 242 36.22 17.02 10.66
C GLN A 242 36.24 15.58 11.20
N GLN A 243 37.27 14.80 10.85
CA GLN A 243 37.45 13.45 11.40
C GLN A 243 37.68 13.48 12.92
N LEU A 244 38.51 14.41 13.40
CA LEU A 244 38.75 14.60 14.84
C LEU A 244 37.45 14.95 15.59
N LEU A 245 36.61 15.80 15.00
CA LEU A 245 35.29 16.13 15.57
C LEU A 245 34.41 14.88 15.66
N GLY A 246 34.36 14.07 14.60
CA GLY A 246 33.62 12.81 14.59
C GLY A 246 34.10 11.83 15.66
N GLU A 247 35.41 11.71 15.89
CA GLU A 247 35.96 10.87 16.96
C GLU A 247 35.62 11.38 18.37
N LEU A 248 35.59 12.70 18.57
CA LEU A 248 35.23 13.33 19.84
C LEU A 248 33.73 13.17 20.15
N GLU A 249 32.86 13.34 19.16
CA GLU A 249 31.43 13.10 19.29
C GLU A 249 31.14 11.62 19.59
N ASN A 250 31.82 10.71 18.89
CA ASN A 250 31.72 9.27 19.15
C ASN A 250 32.17 8.89 20.57
N LYS A 251 33.20 9.55 21.13
CA LYS A 251 33.61 9.35 22.52
C LYS A 251 32.61 9.90 23.54
N GLN A 252 31.90 10.99 23.24
CA GLN A 252 30.85 11.51 24.11
C GLN A 252 29.62 10.59 24.14
N VAL A 253 29.28 9.93 23.03
CA VAL A 253 28.18 8.94 22.96
C VAL A 253 28.44 7.72 23.85
N ILE A 254 29.71 7.34 24.05
CA ILE A 254 30.08 6.13 24.82
C ILE A 254 30.12 6.36 26.35
N GLN A 255 30.17 7.62 26.82
CA GLN A 255 30.22 7.91 28.26
C GLN A 255 28.85 8.22 28.91
N GLY A 256 27.77 8.25 28.14
CA GLY A 256 26.40 8.51 28.62
C GLY A 256 25.63 7.24 29.02
N GLY A 257 26.11 6.48 30.00
CA GLY A 257 25.40 5.31 30.55
C GLY A 257 24.21 5.71 31.44
N ALA A 258 23.11 6.21 30.88
CA ALA A 258 21.82 6.28 31.56
C ALA A 258 20.65 6.41 30.56
N ARG A 259 19.84 5.34 30.47
CA ARG A 259 18.55 5.22 29.75
C ARG A 259 18.56 5.66 28.28
N ILE A 260 18.45 4.67 27.40
CA ILE A 260 17.90 4.84 26.06
C ILE A 260 16.42 5.26 26.22
N THR A 261 16.17 6.54 26.48
CA THR A 261 14.97 7.16 25.93
C THR A 261 15.21 7.21 24.45
N GLU A 262 14.59 6.30 23.70
CA GLU A 262 14.45 6.45 22.25
C GLU A 262 14.06 7.90 21.99
N MET A 263 14.84 8.62 21.18
CA MET A 263 14.52 9.99 20.80
C MET A 263 13.26 9.94 19.93
N ARG A 264 12.10 10.07 20.56
CA ARG A 264 10.80 10.07 19.87
C ARG A 264 10.41 11.45 19.45
N THR A 265 9.79 11.55 18.28
CA THR A 265 9.36 12.84 17.74
C THR A 265 8.23 13.42 18.60
N GLY A 266 8.12 14.76 18.62
CA GLY A 266 7.00 15.42 19.29
C GLY A 266 5.64 14.93 18.78
N ALA A 267 5.55 14.62 17.49
CA ALA A 267 4.34 14.09 16.86
C ALA A 267 3.95 12.71 17.41
N GLU A 268 4.90 11.79 17.56
CA GLU A 268 4.65 10.45 18.14
C GLU A 268 4.20 10.55 19.60
N ARG A 269 4.83 11.43 20.38
CA ARG A 269 4.45 11.66 21.78
C ARG A 269 3.04 12.23 21.90
N LEU A 270 2.70 13.19 21.04
CA LEU A 270 1.37 13.79 21.00
C LEU A 270 0.30 12.79 20.54
N GLN A 271 0.61 11.96 19.52
CA GLN A 271 -0.30 10.89 19.09
C GLN A 271 -0.54 9.88 20.22
N ALA A 272 0.50 9.48 20.96
CA ALA A 272 0.33 8.59 22.10
C ALA A 272 -0.41 9.23 23.28
N ALA A 273 -0.22 10.54 23.51
CA ALA A 273 -1.00 11.30 24.47
C ALA A 273 -2.49 11.40 24.06
N ALA A 274 -2.78 11.53 22.76
CA ALA A 274 -4.14 11.46 22.23
C ALA A 274 -4.73 10.05 22.35
N ASP A 275 -3.95 9.00 22.06
CA ASP A 275 -4.37 7.61 22.24
C ASP A 275 -4.78 7.38 23.71
N ASP A 276 -3.99 7.83 24.68
CA ASP A 276 -4.33 7.81 26.11
C ASP A 276 -5.58 8.59 26.44
N LEU A 277 -5.70 9.80 25.89
CA LEU A 277 -6.86 10.67 26.09
C LEU A 277 -8.14 9.97 25.61
N PHE A 278 -8.10 9.18 24.54
CA PHE A 278 -9.27 8.47 24.04
C PHE A 278 -9.43 7.04 24.61
N GLY A 279 -8.42 6.55 25.33
CA GLY A 279 -8.36 5.16 25.80
C GLY A 279 -8.16 4.16 24.67
N ALA A 280 -7.49 4.59 23.59
CA ALA A 280 -7.07 3.75 22.49
C ALA A 280 -5.77 3.01 22.85
N PRO A 281 -5.53 1.80 22.32
CA PRO A 281 -4.25 1.13 22.50
C PRO A 281 -3.15 1.94 21.81
N ARG A 282 -2.06 2.20 22.54
CA ARG A 282 -0.87 2.82 21.95
C ARG A 282 -0.21 1.88 20.94
N GLU A 283 0.54 2.45 20.01
CA GLU A 283 1.42 1.67 19.13
C GLU A 283 2.41 0.82 19.91
N ALA A 284 2.81 -0.32 19.34
CA ALA A 284 3.62 -1.33 20.04
C ALA A 284 4.89 -0.74 20.68
N GLY A 285 5.60 0.15 19.96
CA GLY A 285 6.76 0.87 20.48
C GLY A 285 6.43 1.88 21.59
N LEU A 286 5.20 2.39 21.65
CA LEU A 286 4.76 3.46 22.56
C LEU A 286 4.05 3.00 23.83
N THR A 287 3.81 1.71 23.99
CA THR A 287 3.14 1.11 25.16
C THR A 287 3.80 1.47 26.50
N GLY A 288 5.13 1.45 26.59
CA GLY A 288 5.87 1.74 27.84
C GLY A 288 6.32 3.18 28.04
N ALA A 289 6.04 4.09 27.11
CA ALA A 289 6.57 5.45 27.18
C ALA A 289 5.85 6.35 28.17
N VAL A 290 6.61 7.26 28.78
CA VAL A 290 6.06 8.36 29.56
C VAL A 290 5.73 9.50 28.58
N VAL A 291 4.44 9.67 28.30
CA VAL A 291 3.91 10.74 27.47
C VAL A 291 3.16 11.75 28.31
N GLU A 292 3.00 12.95 27.77
CA GLU A 292 2.21 14.03 28.31
C GLU A 292 0.77 13.55 28.56
N LYS A 293 0.21 13.90 29.72
CA LYS A 293 -1.19 13.61 30.04
C LYS A 293 -2.03 14.81 29.66
N LEU A 294 -2.76 14.69 28.56
CA LEU A 294 -3.74 15.68 28.16
C LEU A 294 -4.94 15.64 29.11
N SER A 295 -5.39 16.80 29.56
CA SER A 295 -6.59 16.99 30.36
C SER A 295 -7.87 16.74 29.57
N GLY A 296 -7.87 17.05 28.27
CA GLY A 296 -9.06 17.05 27.44
C GLY A 296 -8.81 17.22 25.94
N ILE A 297 -9.87 17.08 25.14
CA ILE A 297 -9.84 17.36 23.69
C ILE A 297 -9.54 18.83 23.42
N ARG A 298 -9.97 19.72 24.32
CA ARG A 298 -9.70 21.15 24.24
C ARG A 298 -8.20 21.43 24.25
N GLU A 299 -7.47 20.81 25.16
CA GLU A 299 -6.03 20.95 25.25
C GLU A 299 -5.37 20.43 23.97
N LEU A 300 -5.77 19.24 23.51
CA LEU A 300 -5.26 18.67 22.24
C LEU A 300 -5.48 19.61 21.05
N TYR A 301 -6.65 20.23 20.94
CA TYR A 301 -6.96 21.21 19.91
C TYR A 301 -6.02 22.41 20.00
N LEU A 302 -5.90 23.05 21.16
CA LEU A 302 -5.06 24.22 21.36
C LEU A 302 -3.57 23.94 21.13
N THR A 303 -3.08 22.77 21.53
CA THR A 303 -1.69 22.36 21.31
C THR A 303 -1.36 22.23 19.82
N LEU A 304 -2.32 21.75 19.02
CA LEU A 304 -2.16 21.52 17.58
C LEU A 304 -2.43 22.76 16.72
N THR A 305 -3.41 23.60 17.08
CA THR A 305 -3.88 24.70 16.25
C THR A 305 -3.45 26.07 16.76
N GLY A 306 -3.17 26.22 18.06
CA GLY A 306 -2.94 27.53 18.68
C GLY A 306 -4.18 28.43 18.73
N ASP A 307 -5.35 27.95 18.30
CA ASP A 307 -6.57 28.75 18.13
C ASP A 307 -7.34 28.89 19.44
N VAL A 308 -6.89 29.81 20.29
CA VAL A 308 -7.53 30.11 21.59
C VAL A 308 -8.95 30.65 21.46
N ASN A 309 -9.29 31.22 20.30
CA ASN A 309 -10.57 31.86 20.04
C ASN A 309 -11.57 30.93 19.36
N PHE A 310 -11.16 29.69 19.03
CA PHE A 310 -12.00 28.70 18.36
C PHE A 310 -12.63 29.25 17.07
N THR A 311 -11.83 29.98 16.29
CA THR A 311 -12.23 30.54 15.00
C THR A 311 -12.16 29.54 13.85
N GLY A 312 -11.62 28.34 14.09
CA GLY A 312 -11.42 27.31 13.07
C GLY A 312 -10.17 27.51 12.23
N LYS A 313 -9.25 28.40 12.65
CA LYS A 313 -8.03 28.77 11.91
C LYS A 313 -6.81 28.50 12.75
N SER A 314 -5.81 27.84 12.16
CA SER A 314 -4.52 27.64 12.83
C SER A 314 -3.78 28.97 12.97
N ASP A 315 -3.23 29.25 14.16
CA ASP A 315 -2.33 30.38 14.42
C ASP A 315 -0.89 29.86 14.58
N PRO A 316 -0.05 29.93 13.52
CA PRO A 316 1.31 29.38 13.54
C PRO A 316 2.22 29.96 14.64
N GLN A 317 1.90 31.16 15.17
CA GLN A 317 2.71 31.78 16.23
C GLN A 317 2.45 31.18 17.61
N ARG A 318 1.33 30.47 17.79
CA ARG A 318 0.88 29.91 19.08
C ARG A 318 0.89 28.40 19.13
N VAL A 319 1.08 27.74 17.99
CA VAL A 319 1.22 26.28 17.92
C VAL A 319 2.42 25.86 18.78
N GLN A 320 2.18 25.00 19.77
CA GLN A 320 3.21 24.58 20.73
C GLN A 320 4.13 23.49 20.17
N LEU A 321 3.67 22.74 19.16
CA LEU A 321 4.45 21.73 18.45
C LEU A 321 4.58 22.08 16.97
N ALA A 322 5.81 22.35 16.51
CA ALA A 322 6.14 22.36 15.09
C ALA A 322 6.11 20.94 14.54
N SER A 323 4.91 20.41 14.32
CA SER A 323 4.68 19.08 13.75
C SER A 323 3.80 19.17 12.51
N SER A 324 3.97 18.26 11.57
CA SER A 324 3.10 18.12 10.39
C SER A 324 1.75 17.46 10.71
N ALA A 325 1.51 17.04 11.96
CA ALA A 325 0.28 16.37 12.34
C ALA A 325 -0.87 17.37 12.48
N SER A 326 -1.96 17.15 11.75
CA SER A 326 -3.21 17.91 11.93
C SER A 326 -4.16 17.18 12.89
N LEU A 327 -5.01 17.94 13.58
CA LEU A 327 -6.00 17.36 14.51
C LEU A 327 -6.90 16.30 13.86
N PRO A 328 -7.46 16.49 12.65
CA PRO A 328 -8.22 15.44 11.97
C PRO A 328 -7.45 14.12 11.81
N TYR A 329 -6.14 14.17 11.50
CA TYR A 329 -5.32 12.96 11.37
C TYR A 329 -5.06 12.29 12.72
N VAL A 330 -4.77 13.06 13.77
CA VAL A 330 -4.57 12.52 15.13
C VAL A 330 -5.84 11.83 15.64
N LEU A 331 -7.00 12.45 15.40
CA LEU A 331 -8.31 11.86 15.73
C LEU A 331 -8.59 10.61 14.91
N LYS A 332 -8.37 10.64 13.58
CA LYS A 332 -8.53 9.49 12.69
C LYS A 332 -7.73 8.29 13.18
N ASN A 333 -6.46 8.48 13.50
CA ASN A 333 -5.56 7.41 13.95
C ASN A 333 -6.03 6.82 15.29
N SER A 334 -6.34 7.67 16.27
CA SER A 334 -6.83 7.24 17.59
C SER A 334 -8.16 6.49 17.47
N PHE A 335 -9.06 6.98 16.61
CA PHE A 335 -10.37 6.37 16.41
C PHE A 335 -10.29 5.04 15.66
N ASN A 336 -9.42 4.90 14.65
CA ASN A 336 -9.20 3.62 13.98
C ASN A 336 -8.63 2.57 14.94
N LYS A 337 -7.74 2.95 15.89
CA LYS A 337 -7.27 2.07 16.96
C LYS A 337 -8.41 1.60 17.87
N LEU A 338 -9.30 2.52 18.27
CA LEU A 338 -10.51 2.17 19.04
C LEU A 338 -11.48 1.27 18.28
N ILE A 339 -11.59 1.45 16.96
CA ILE A 339 -12.42 0.61 16.10
C ILE A 339 -11.96 -0.83 16.15
N VAL A 340 -10.67 -1.08 15.96
CA VAL A 340 -10.09 -2.42 16.00
C VAL A 340 -10.32 -3.07 17.36
N GLN A 341 -10.05 -2.34 18.44
CA GLN A 341 -10.30 -2.84 19.79
C GLN A 341 -11.78 -3.22 20.00
N GLN A 342 -12.71 -2.34 19.64
CA GLN A 342 -14.14 -2.60 19.81
C GLN A 342 -14.63 -3.76 18.95
N TRP A 343 -14.10 -3.91 17.74
CA TRP A 343 -14.42 -4.99 16.83
C TRP A 343 -14.04 -6.36 17.41
N ASP A 344 -12.87 -6.45 18.04
CA ASP A 344 -12.41 -7.66 18.73
C ASP A 344 -13.23 -7.95 19.99
N GLU A 345 -13.56 -6.94 20.78
CA GLU A 345 -14.42 -7.07 21.96
C GLU A 345 -15.81 -7.59 21.58
N LEU A 346 -16.42 -7.07 20.50
CA LEU A 346 -17.70 -7.55 19.99
C LEU A 346 -17.63 -8.98 19.45
N GLY A 347 -16.49 -9.36 18.85
CA GLY A 347 -16.23 -10.74 18.43
C GLY A 347 -16.22 -11.70 19.62
N ARG A 348 -15.47 -11.36 20.67
CA ARG A 348 -15.40 -12.15 21.91
C ARG A 348 -16.75 -12.22 22.63
N ALA A 349 -17.56 -11.17 22.54
CA ALA A 349 -18.91 -11.14 23.10
C ALA A 349 -19.94 -11.94 22.28
N GLY A 350 -19.57 -12.45 21.09
CA GLY A 350 -20.43 -13.27 20.24
C GLY A 350 -21.37 -12.49 19.32
N TYR A 351 -21.16 -11.20 19.11
CA TYR A 351 -21.95 -10.40 18.16
C TYR A 351 -21.58 -10.69 16.70
N ARG A 352 -20.39 -11.25 16.45
CA ARG A 352 -19.89 -11.69 15.12
C ARG A 352 -20.27 -13.15 14.83
N TRP A 353 -21.49 -13.54 15.19
CA TRP A 353 -22.00 -14.90 15.00
C TRP A 353 -22.02 -15.34 13.52
N TRP A 354 -22.22 -14.38 12.63
CA TRP A 354 -22.30 -14.58 11.19
C TRP A 354 -20.98 -15.06 10.57
N GLU A 355 -19.83 -14.87 11.23
CA GLU A 355 -18.52 -15.30 10.70
C GLU A 355 -18.40 -16.82 10.53
N LYS A 356 -19.16 -17.59 11.29
CA LYS A 356 -19.22 -19.05 11.13
C LYS A 356 -20.19 -19.49 10.03
N VAL A 357 -21.06 -18.58 9.60
CA VAL A 357 -22.20 -18.87 8.73
C VAL A 357 -21.91 -18.47 7.29
N VAL A 358 -21.07 -17.46 7.08
CA VAL A 358 -20.80 -16.88 5.77
C VAL A 358 -19.36 -17.15 5.33
N GLN A 359 -19.17 -17.32 4.02
CA GLN A 359 -17.86 -17.20 3.40
C GLN A 359 -17.58 -15.73 3.09
N VAL A 360 -16.47 -15.21 3.61
CA VAL A 360 -16.06 -13.82 3.37
C VAL A 360 -15.17 -13.76 2.13
N GLU A 361 -15.52 -12.91 1.18
CA GLU A 361 -14.75 -12.72 -0.05
C GLU A 361 -14.34 -11.26 -0.24
N HIS A 362 -13.05 -11.03 -0.48
CA HIS A 362 -12.52 -9.71 -0.81
C HIS A 362 -12.54 -9.49 -2.32
N MET A 363 -13.17 -8.40 -2.77
CA MET A 363 -13.31 -8.10 -4.19
C MET A 363 -12.41 -6.96 -4.64
N ASN A 364 -11.75 -7.13 -5.80
CA ASN A 364 -11.09 -6.17 -6.72
C ASN A 364 -11.85 -4.89 -7.12
N SER A 365 -13.17 -4.97 -7.17
CA SER A 365 -13.98 -4.04 -7.94
C SER A 365 -15.37 -3.92 -7.35
N LEU A 366 -16.08 -2.86 -7.70
CA LEU A 366 -17.50 -2.66 -7.38
C LEU A 366 -18.43 -3.20 -8.47
N GLN A 367 -17.90 -3.97 -9.42
CA GLN A 367 -18.71 -4.76 -10.32
C GLN A 367 -19.59 -5.74 -9.54
N GLN A 368 -20.66 -6.19 -10.17
CA GLN A 368 -21.55 -7.16 -9.59
C GLN A 368 -20.76 -8.39 -9.14
N VAL A 369 -20.96 -8.80 -7.88
CA VAL A 369 -20.33 -10.00 -7.33
C VAL A 369 -21.07 -11.20 -7.88
N SER A 370 -20.32 -12.21 -8.31
CA SER A 370 -20.87 -13.47 -8.77
C SER A 370 -20.38 -14.58 -7.85
N GLY A 371 -21.31 -15.24 -7.17
CA GLY A 371 -21.06 -16.50 -6.47
C GLY A 371 -21.19 -17.63 -7.47
N ILE A 372 -20.18 -17.80 -8.34
CA ILE A 372 -20.15 -18.90 -9.29
C ILE A 372 -19.66 -20.14 -8.55
N LEU A 373 -20.57 -21.09 -8.36
CA LEU A 373 -20.19 -22.44 -7.98
C LEU A 373 -19.88 -23.19 -9.26
N LEU A 374 -18.61 -23.57 -9.40
CA LEU A 374 -18.20 -24.53 -10.41
C LEU A 374 -18.92 -25.83 -10.09
N GLY A 375 -19.79 -26.30 -10.99
CA GLY A 375 -20.45 -27.58 -10.78
C GLY A 375 -19.46 -28.73 -10.76
N GLU A 376 -19.92 -29.87 -10.28
CA GLU A 376 -19.06 -31.04 -10.27
C GLU A 376 -18.80 -31.53 -11.69
N VAL A 377 -17.60 -32.07 -11.87
CA VAL A 377 -17.24 -32.83 -13.06
C VAL A 377 -18.16 -34.04 -13.10
N SER A 378 -18.87 -34.25 -14.23
CA SER A 378 -19.72 -35.42 -14.47
C SER A 378 -19.03 -36.71 -14.04
N ALA A 379 -19.79 -37.68 -13.51
CA ALA A 379 -19.21 -38.90 -12.96
C ALA A 379 -18.27 -39.57 -13.98
N LEU A 380 -17.08 -39.99 -13.54
CA LEU A 380 -16.11 -40.62 -14.42
C LEU A 380 -16.68 -41.93 -14.96
N GLY A 381 -17.10 -41.92 -16.22
CA GLY A 381 -17.60 -43.09 -16.93
C GLY A 381 -16.51 -44.15 -17.10
N ALA A 382 -16.90 -45.43 -17.09
CA ALA A 382 -15.97 -46.51 -17.40
C ALA A 382 -15.47 -46.39 -18.85
N VAL A 383 -14.17 -46.17 -19.03
CA VAL A 383 -13.52 -46.14 -20.35
C VAL A 383 -12.96 -47.51 -20.64
N ASN A 384 -13.39 -48.12 -21.75
CA ASN A 384 -12.87 -49.41 -22.20
C ASN A 384 -11.40 -49.30 -22.62
N GLU A 385 -10.64 -50.38 -22.46
CA GLU A 385 -9.25 -50.44 -22.90
C GLU A 385 -9.14 -50.12 -24.40
N GLY A 386 -8.36 -49.10 -24.75
CA GLY A 386 -8.17 -48.63 -26.14
C GLY A 386 -9.21 -47.61 -26.63
N ALA A 387 -10.21 -47.24 -25.82
CA ALA A 387 -11.15 -46.19 -26.18
C ALA A 387 -10.61 -44.78 -25.85
N SER A 388 -11.06 -43.78 -26.62
CA SER A 388 -10.78 -42.37 -26.33
C SER A 388 -11.57 -41.89 -25.12
N TYR A 389 -10.96 -41.04 -24.29
CA TYR A 389 -11.63 -40.37 -23.17
C TYR A 389 -12.64 -39.35 -23.70
N GLY A 390 -13.85 -39.35 -23.13
CA GLY A 390 -14.86 -38.33 -23.39
C GLY A 390 -14.53 -37.00 -22.72
N GLU A 391 -15.02 -35.89 -23.29
CA GLU A 391 -14.93 -34.57 -22.67
C GLU A 391 -15.86 -34.50 -21.46
N LEU A 392 -15.34 -34.05 -20.32
CA LEU A 392 -16.11 -33.85 -19.10
C LEU A 392 -16.76 -32.47 -19.16
N THR A 393 -18.08 -32.42 -19.02
CA THR A 393 -18.83 -31.17 -18.99
C THR A 393 -18.92 -30.66 -17.57
N ILE A 394 -18.66 -29.35 -17.40
CA ILE A 394 -18.80 -28.64 -16.12
C ILE A 394 -19.89 -27.59 -16.32
N ASN A 395 -20.86 -27.57 -15.41
CA ASN A 395 -21.95 -26.62 -15.42
C ASN A 395 -21.87 -25.71 -14.23
N ASP A 396 -22.13 -24.42 -14.43
CA ASP A 396 -22.03 -23.44 -13.36
C ASP A 396 -23.43 -22.97 -12.94
N SER A 397 -23.63 -22.84 -11.63
CA SER A 397 -24.73 -22.04 -11.07
C SER A 397 -24.12 -20.75 -10.51
N GLY A 398 -24.40 -19.63 -11.16
CA GLY A 398 -23.91 -18.31 -10.76
C GLY A 398 -25.05 -17.45 -10.24
N GLU A 399 -25.03 -17.13 -8.96
CA GLU A 399 -25.88 -16.10 -8.36
C GLU A 399 -25.13 -14.78 -8.34
N THR A 400 -25.81 -13.66 -8.63
CA THR A 400 -25.15 -12.36 -8.69
C THR A 400 -25.79 -11.33 -7.76
N LYS A 401 -24.98 -10.41 -7.21
CA LYS A 401 -25.44 -9.36 -6.31
C LYS A 401 -24.66 -8.07 -6.46
N ASP A 402 -25.39 -6.95 -6.40
CA ASP A 402 -24.79 -5.61 -6.45
C ASP A 402 -24.30 -5.18 -5.06
N PHE A 403 -23.19 -4.44 -5.03
CA PHE A 403 -22.68 -3.83 -3.81
C PHE A 403 -23.59 -2.72 -3.30
N GLN A 404 -23.84 -2.73 -1.99
CA GLN A 404 -24.48 -1.62 -1.29
C GLN A 404 -23.44 -0.82 -0.50
N LYS A 405 -23.58 0.50 -0.55
CA LYS A 405 -22.72 1.45 0.16
C LYS A 405 -23.39 1.88 1.46
N TYR A 406 -22.73 1.59 2.57
CA TYR A 406 -23.07 2.10 3.89
C TYR A 406 -22.03 3.11 4.33
N GLY A 407 -22.44 4.16 5.03
CA GLY A 407 -21.51 5.18 5.49
C GLY A 407 -22.21 6.44 5.97
N GLY A 408 -21.42 7.33 6.55
CA GLY A 408 -21.89 8.58 7.09
C GLY A 408 -20.73 9.51 7.44
N LEU A 409 -21.06 10.77 7.72
CA LEU A 409 -20.11 11.71 8.32
C LEU A 409 -20.26 11.64 9.83
N LEU A 410 -19.12 11.63 10.51
CA LEU A 410 -19.00 11.74 11.95
C LEU A 410 -18.50 13.17 12.26
N PRO A 411 -19.41 14.10 12.56
CA PRO A 411 -19.03 15.47 12.86
C PRO A 411 -18.45 15.55 14.27
N VAL A 412 -17.25 16.11 14.38
CA VAL A 412 -16.69 16.59 15.65
C VAL A 412 -16.83 18.10 15.65
N THR A 413 -17.80 18.62 16.42
CA THR A 413 -18.11 20.05 16.39
C THR A 413 -17.17 20.85 17.29
N LEU A 414 -16.95 22.12 16.94
CA LEU A 414 -16.16 23.05 17.72
C LEU A 414 -16.72 23.21 19.15
N GLU A 415 -18.05 23.20 19.32
CA GLU A 415 -18.67 23.27 20.64
C GLU A 415 -18.39 22.03 21.48
N MET A 416 -18.27 20.85 20.88
CA MET A 416 -17.85 19.64 21.60
C MET A 416 -16.40 19.76 22.09
N ILE A 417 -15.54 20.40 21.29
CA ILE A 417 -14.14 20.65 21.66
C ILE A 417 -14.06 21.70 22.77
N ASP A 418 -14.77 22.83 22.65
CA ASP A 418 -14.75 23.91 23.64
C ASP A 418 -15.34 23.48 24.99
N LYS A 419 -16.43 22.69 24.97
CA LYS A 419 -17.04 22.06 26.16
C LYS A 419 -16.26 20.86 26.70
N ASP A 420 -15.16 20.48 26.05
CA ASP A 420 -14.31 19.35 26.41
C ASP A 420 -15.08 18.02 26.59
N GLU A 421 -15.97 17.72 25.64
CA GLU A 421 -16.83 16.52 25.66
C GLU A 421 -16.07 15.25 25.23
N THR A 422 -14.87 15.04 25.77
CA THR A 422 -13.99 13.91 25.48
C THR A 422 -14.70 12.56 25.65
N HIS A 423 -15.60 12.45 26.64
CA HIS A 423 -16.41 11.25 26.87
C HIS A 423 -17.33 10.89 25.70
N LYS A 424 -17.92 11.87 25.01
CA LYS A 424 -18.75 11.61 23.82
C LYS A 424 -17.88 11.17 22.66
N LEU A 425 -16.75 11.84 22.44
CA LEU A 425 -15.79 11.50 21.39
C LEU A 425 -15.25 10.07 21.54
N ARG A 426 -14.99 9.59 22.76
CA ARG A 426 -14.61 8.19 23.02
C ARG A 426 -15.69 7.18 22.64
N GLN A 427 -16.96 7.55 22.77
CA GLN A 427 -18.08 6.64 22.47
C GLN A 427 -18.38 6.56 20.98
N LEU A 428 -18.10 7.62 20.21
CA LEU A 428 -18.46 7.71 18.80
C LEU A 428 -17.87 6.56 17.96
N PRO A 429 -16.55 6.26 17.98
CA PRO A 429 -15.99 5.14 17.22
C PRO A 429 -16.58 3.80 17.66
N ARG A 430 -16.77 3.60 18.97
CA ARG A 430 -17.30 2.34 19.51
C ARG A 430 -18.75 2.08 19.07
N LYS A 431 -19.58 3.13 19.09
CA LYS A 431 -20.97 3.05 18.63
C LYS A 431 -21.04 2.83 17.13
N LEU A 432 -20.13 3.42 16.37
CA LEU A 432 -20.02 3.21 14.93
C LEU A 432 -19.72 1.75 14.60
N VAL A 433 -18.74 1.14 15.27
CA VAL A 433 -18.44 -0.30 15.10
C VAL A 433 -19.63 -1.17 15.49
N SER A 434 -20.26 -0.86 16.62
CA SER A 434 -21.47 -1.57 17.06
C SER A 434 -22.58 -1.51 16.01
N SER A 435 -22.75 -0.36 15.35
CA SER A 435 -23.71 -0.19 14.26
C SER A 435 -23.32 -1.00 13.02
N ALA A 436 -22.04 -0.98 12.63
CA ALA A 436 -21.55 -1.75 11.48
C ALA A 436 -21.72 -3.27 11.66
N VAL A 437 -21.36 -3.81 12.84
CA VAL A 437 -21.55 -5.24 13.16
C VAL A 437 -23.04 -5.60 13.17
N ARG A 438 -23.90 -4.74 13.71
CA ARG A 438 -25.36 -4.94 13.67
C ARG A 438 -25.90 -4.90 12.25
N ASN A 439 -25.38 -4.02 11.39
CA ASN A 439 -25.78 -3.96 9.99
C ASN A 439 -25.43 -5.27 9.26
N ILE A 440 -24.21 -5.79 9.42
CA ILE A 440 -23.85 -7.11 8.85
C ILE A 440 -24.76 -8.20 9.42
N SER A 441 -24.97 -8.22 10.74
CA SER A 441 -25.85 -9.19 11.40
C SER A 441 -27.28 -9.14 10.85
N ALA A 442 -27.82 -7.95 10.61
CA ALA A 442 -29.13 -7.75 10.02
C ALA A 442 -29.18 -8.26 8.58
N LEU A 443 -28.21 -7.89 7.73
CA LEU A 443 -28.15 -8.35 6.33
C LEU A 443 -28.06 -9.88 6.21
N VAL A 444 -27.28 -10.54 7.07
CA VAL A 444 -27.20 -12.01 7.10
C VAL A 444 -28.47 -12.62 7.67
N SER A 445 -29.07 -12.02 8.70
CA SER A 445 -30.36 -12.48 9.24
C SER A 445 -31.50 -12.35 8.22
N ASP A 446 -31.49 -11.29 7.43
CA ASP A 446 -32.52 -10.98 6.43
C ASP A 446 -32.64 -12.08 5.37
N ILE A 447 -31.56 -12.80 5.06
CA ILE A 447 -31.61 -13.98 4.19
C ILE A 447 -32.62 -15.01 4.71
N PHE A 448 -32.72 -15.17 6.02
CA PHE A 448 -33.61 -16.14 6.64
C PHE A 448 -35.00 -15.54 6.94
N THR A 449 -35.14 -14.24 7.15
CA THR A 449 -36.41 -13.63 7.61
C THR A 449 -37.24 -12.97 6.50
N THR A 450 -36.65 -12.65 5.34
CA THR A 450 -37.35 -12.01 4.22
C THR A 450 -38.41 -12.94 3.59
N GLU A 451 -39.40 -12.36 2.91
CA GLU A 451 -40.52 -13.07 2.25
C GLU A 451 -41.24 -14.06 3.19
N SER A 452 -41.67 -13.57 4.36
CA SER A 452 -42.30 -14.40 5.41
C SER A 452 -41.44 -15.59 5.84
N GLY A 453 -40.13 -15.40 5.82
CA GLY A 453 -39.17 -16.43 6.17
C GLY A 453 -38.90 -17.45 5.08
N ALA A 454 -39.22 -17.17 3.81
CA ALA A 454 -38.80 -17.99 2.67
C ALA A 454 -37.45 -17.54 2.06
N GLY A 455 -36.94 -16.37 2.48
CA GLY A 455 -35.69 -15.82 1.98
C GLY A 455 -35.81 -15.16 0.60
N PRO A 456 -34.70 -14.60 0.07
CA PRO A 456 -34.70 -13.90 -1.20
C PRO A 456 -34.96 -14.83 -2.39
N VAL A 457 -35.41 -14.27 -3.51
CA VAL A 457 -35.55 -14.99 -4.79
C VAL A 457 -34.16 -15.23 -5.40
N MET A 458 -33.89 -16.46 -5.84
CA MET A 458 -32.68 -16.87 -6.55
C MET A 458 -32.83 -16.75 -8.07
N GLY A 459 -31.75 -16.96 -8.83
CA GLY A 459 -31.74 -16.87 -10.30
C GLY A 459 -32.67 -17.85 -11.02
N ASP A 460 -33.11 -18.92 -10.34
CA ASP A 460 -34.11 -19.87 -10.84
C ASP A 460 -35.58 -19.38 -10.72
N GLY A 461 -35.79 -18.22 -10.10
CA GLY A 461 -37.11 -17.62 -9.91
C GLY A 461 -37.86 -18.12 -8.67
N TYR A 462 -37.26 -18.98 -7.85
CA TYR A 462 -37.82 -19.44 -6.58
C TYR A 462 -37.10 -18.81 -5.38
N ASN A 463 -37.79 -18.73 -4.24
CA ASN A 463 -37.17 -18.30 -2.99
C ASN A 463 -36.14 -19.34 -2.52
N VAL A 464 -35.07 -18.89 -1.86
CA VAL A 464 -34.01 -19.74 -1.29
C VAL A 464 -34.60 -20.93 -0.52
N PHE A 465 -35.59 -20.68 0.34
CA PHE A 465 -36.30 -21.72 1.08
C PHE A 465 -37.63 -22.06 0.41
N ASN A 466 -37.70 -23.24 -0.22
CA ASN A 466 -38.87 -23.71 -0.93
C ASN A 466 -39.12 -25.20 -0.65
N ALA A 467 -40.35 -25.55 -0.26
CA ALA A 467 -40.69 -26.94 0.10
C ALA A 467 -40.77 -27.88 -1.12
N THR A 468 -41.07 -27.35 -2.31
CA THR A 468 -41.32 -28.16 -3.52
C THR A 468 -40.07 -28.27 -4.40
N GLN A 469 -39.45 -27.13 -4.74
CA GLN A 469 -38.34 -27.08 -5.70
C GLN A 469 -37.01 -27.39 -5.02
N HIS A 470 -36.74 -26.72 -3.89
CA HIS A 470 -35.47 -26.85 -3.16
C HIS A 470 -35.56 -27.90 -2.04
N GLN A 471 -36.76 -28.31 -1.65
CA GLN A 471 -37.02 -29.29 -0.57
C GLN A 471 -36.30 -28.98 0.75
N ASN A 472 -36.02 -27.70 1.00
CA ASN A 472 -35.24 -27.21 2.12
C ASN A 472 -36.06 -26.36 3.11
N LEU A 473 -37.39 -26.45 3.04
CA LEU A 473 -38.32 -25.76 3.92
C LEU A 473 -39.24 -26.76 4.62
N GLY A 474 -39.27 -26.72 5.95
CA GLY A 474 -40.18 -27.48 6.80
C GLY A 474 -41.02 -26.61 7.74
N THR A 475 -41.86 -27.27 8.54
CA THR A 475 -42.74 -26.61 9.53
C THR A 475 -42.69 -27.24 10.93
N ALA A 476 -41.80 -28.23 11.12
CA ALA A 476 -41.68 -28.95 12.38
C ALA A 476 -40.97 -28.12 13.46
N ALA A 477 -41.50 -28.16 14.68
CA ALA A 477 -40.87 -27.55 15.85
C ALA A 477 -39.53 -28.23 16.18
N LEU A 478 -38.59 -27.46 16.73
CA LEU A 478 -37.24 -27.92 17.02
C LEU A 478 -37.21 -29.08 18.02
N SER A 479 -36.69 -30.22 17.58
CA SER A 479 -36.45 -31.44 18.35
C SER A 479 -35.27 -32.22 17.72
N ALA A 480 -34.73 -33.22 18.42
CA ALA A 480 -33.68 -34.09 17.85
C ALA A 480 -34.15 -34.80 16.57
N ALA A 481 -35.42 -35.22 16.54
CA ALA A 481 -36.03 -35.86 15.36
C ALA A 481 -36.20 -34.88 14.19
N SER A 482 -36.63 -33.64 14.44
CA SER A 482 -36.77 -32.65 13.36
C SER A 482 -35.41 -32.19 12.83
N PHE A 483 -34.39 -32.12 13.68
CA PHE A 483 -33.02 -31.80 13.28
C PHE A 483 -32.41 -32.90 12.41
N GLU A 484 -32.67 -34.18 12.73
CA GLU A 484 -32.26 -35.31 11.88
C GLU A 484 -32.88 -35.22 10.48
N VAL A 485 -34.18 -34.91 10.41
CA VAL A 485 -34.87 -34.73 9.13
C VAL A 485 -34.27 -33.57 8.32
N ALA A 486 -33.89 -32.48 8.99
CA ALA A 486 -33.19 -31.37 8.34
C ALA A 486 -31.80 -31.75 7.83
N SER A 487 -31.01 -32.50 8.62
CA SER A 487 -29.70 -33.00 8.19
C SER A 487 -29.83 -33.93 6.99
N GLN A 488 -30.80 -34.86 7.03
CA GLN A 488 -31.10 -35.75 5.91
C GLN A 488 -31.54 -34.98 4.67
N ALA A 489 -32.32 -33.92 4.80
CA ALA A 489 -32.73 -33.08 3.68
C ALA A 489 -31.52 -32.40 3.02
N ILE A 490 -30.56 -31.88 3.80
CA ILE A 490 -29.31 -31.31 3.28
C ILE A 490 -28.44 -32.39 2.63
N TYR A 491 -28.27 -33.53 3.29
CA TYR A 491 -27.48 -34.66 2.76
C TYR A 491 -28.01 -35.16 1.42
N GLN A 492 -29.33 -35.19 1.25
CA GLN A 492 -30.00 -35.70 0.05
C GLN A 492 -30.05 -34.70 -1.12
N GLN A 493 -29.65 -33.45 -0.91
CA GLN A 493 -29.60 -32.46 -1.99
C GLN A 493 -28.72 -32.95 -3.14
N SER A 494 -29.21 -32.76 -4.36
CA SER A 494 -28.49 -33.15 -5.57
C SER A 494 -27.55 -32.04 -6.01
N LEU A 495 -26.29 -32.37 -6.28
CA LEU A 495 -25.30 -31.43 -6.78
C LEU A 495 -25.61 -30.97 -8.22
N VAL A 496 -24.97 -29.88 -8.66
CA VAL A 496 -25.07 -29.42 -10.06
C VAL A 496 -24.39 -30.46 -10.95
N SER A 497 -25.17 -31.20 -11.72
CA SER A 497 -24.68 -32.12 -12.75
C SER A 497 -25.68 -32.21 -13.91
N LEU A 498 -25.17 -32.46 -15.12
CA LEU A 498 -25.93 -32.69 -16.35
C LEU A 498 -26.46 -34.14 -16.47
N GLU A 499 -26.01 -35.02 -15.59
CA GLU A 499 -26.36 -36.43 -15.66
C GLU A 499 -27.75 -36.71 -15.05
N GLY A 500 -28.42 -37.75 -15.55
CA GLY A 500 -29.74 -38.16 -15.06
C GLY A 500 -29.73 -38.68 -13.61
N ASN A 501 -28.56 -39.09 -13.10
CA ASN A 501 -28.36 -39.48 -11.71
C ASN A 501 -27.37 -38.51 -11.06
N LYS A 502 -27.88 -37.48 -10.39
CA LYS A 502 -27.05 -36.46 -9.76
C LYS A 502 -26.48 -36.99 -8.44
N PRO A 503 -25.17 -36.83 -8.18
CA PRO A 503 -24.61 -37.18 -6.89
C PRO A 503 -25.24 -36.34 -5.79
N ARG A 504 -25.33 -36.92 -4.60
CA ARG A 504 -25.82 -36.24 -3.40
C ARG A 504 -24.70 -35.37 -2.83
N LEU A 505 -25.06 -34.24 -2.22
CA LEU A 505 -24.15 -33.35 -1.51
C LEU A 505 -23.35 -34.10 -0.44
N ALA A 506 -23.99 -35.07 0.23
CA ALA A 506 -23.35 -35.95 1.21
C ALA A 506 -22.64 -35.22 2.36
N VAL A 507 -23.17 -34.04 2.74
CA VAL A 507 -22.75 -33.26 3.90
C VAL A 507 -23.93 -33.12 4.87
N ASP A 508 -23.67 -33.31 6.15
CA ASP A 508 -24.66 -33.15 7.22
C ASP A 508 -24.75 -31.71 7.74
N ALA A 509 -25.83 -31.40 8.44
CA ALA A 509 -26.00 -30.13 9.12
C ALA A 509 -25.03 -30.01 10.31
N ARG A 510 -24.15 -29.00 10.28
CA ARG A 510 -23.24 -28.68 11.40
C ARG A 510 -23.80 -27.56 12.28
N TYR A 511 -24.26 -26.48 11.66
CA TYR A 511 -24.69 -25.28 12.38
C TYR A 511 -26.20 -25.27 12.58
N LEU A 512 -26.62 -25.02 13.82
CA LEU A 512 -28.02 -24.87 14.20
C LEU A 512 -28.28 -23.41 14.60
N LEU A 513 -28.98 -22.68 13.74
CA LEU A 513 -29.36 -21.28 13.91
C LEU A 513 -30.72 -21.20 14.62
N VAL A 514 -30.75 -20.52 15.76
CA VAL A 514 -31.96 -20.43 16.61
C VAL A 514 -32.13 -19.04 17.23
N PRO A 515 -33.36 -18.65 17.60
CA PRO A 515 -33.62 -17.47 18.40
C PRO A 515 -33.20 -17.69 19.87
N ARG A 516 -33.18 -16.61 20.67
CA ARG A 516 -32.74 -16.68 22.07
C ARG A 516 -33.55 -17.65 22.93
N ALA A 517 -34.84 -17.80 22.63
CA ALA A 517 -35.77 -18.69 23.33
C ALA A 517 -35.41 -20.18 23.16
N LEU A 518 -35.07 -20.59 21.93
CA LEU A 518 -34.74 -22.00 21.61
C LEU A 518 -33.29 -22.39 21.88
N ARG A 519 -32.42 -21.43 22.25
CA ARG A 519 -31.00 -21.67 22.53
C ARG A 519 -30.77 -22.82 23.51
N LEU A 520 -31.60 -22.93 24.57
CA LEU A 520 -31.43 -24.00 25.56
C LEU A 520 -31.75 -25.37 24.94
N THR A 521 -32.90 -25.48 24.26
CA THR A 521 -33.33 -26.70 23.57
C THR A 521 -32.32 -27.15 22.53
N ALA A 522 -31.82 -26.22 21.70
CA ALA A 522 -30.78 -26.50 20.71
C ALA A 522 -29.48 -27.04 21.33
N ARG A 523 -29.06 -26.47 22.47
CA ARG A 523 -27.89 -26.95 23.22
C ARG A 523 -28.11 -28.34 23.81
N GLN A 524 -29.32 -28.67 24.26
CA GLN A 524 -29.63 -30.00 24.77
C GLN A 524 -29.55 -31.05 23.64
N ILE A 525 -29.97 -30.70 22.42
CA ILE A 525 -29.91 -31.61 21.26
C ILE A 525 -28.45 -31.90 20.85
N LEU A 526 -27.62 -30.85 20.66
CA LEU A 526 -26.26 -31.03 20.15
C LEU A 526 -25.22 -31.38 21.21
N TYR A 527 -25.48 -31.03 22.49
CA TYR A 527 -24.50 -31.21 23.58
C TYR A 527 -25.05 -32.13 24.66
N PRO A 528 -24.63 -33.40 24.67
CA PRO A 528 -25.10 -34.40 25.64
C PRO A 528 -24.88 -33.99 27.11
N THR A 529 -23.89 -33.15 27.39
CA THR A 529 -23.59 -32.65 28.74
C THR A 529 -24.64 -31.71 29.33
N PHE A 530 -25.52 -31.13 28.49
CA PHE A 530 -26.57 -30.21 28.92
C PHE A 530 -27.95 -30.88 29.05
N GLU A 531 -28.07 -32.14 28.66
CA GLU A 531 -29.28 -32.93 28.81
C GLU A 531 -29.45 -33.38 30.27
N ARG A 532 -30.63 -33.14 30.85
CA ARG A 532 -30.93 -33.45 32.26
C ARG A 532 -31.67 -34.77 32.36
N GLU A 533 -31.03 -35.86 31.99
CA GLU A 533 -31.53 -37.20 32.31
C GLU A 533 -30.57 -37.95 33.22
N ALA A 534 -31.13 -38.71 34.17
CA ALA A 534 -30.39 -39.31 35.27
C ALA A 534 -29.45 -40.45 34.82
N ASN A 535 -29.56 -40.96 33.59
CA ASN A 535 -28.82 -42.14 33.12
C ASN A 535 -28.63 -42.16 31.59
N ILE A 536 -27.69 -41.38 31.04
CA ILE A 536 -27.26 -41.55 29.63
C ILE A 536 -25.95 -42.35 29.62
N PHE A 537 -26.01 -43.58 29.11
CA PHE A 537 -24.86 -44.45 28.83
C PHE A 537 -24.57 -44.57 27.32
N SER A 538 -25.28 -43.81 26.47
CA SER A 538 -25.16 -43.84 25.01
C SER A 538 -24.50 -42.57 24.48
N GLU A 539 -23.62 -42.72 23.49
CA GLU A 539 -23.10 -41.58 22.74
C GLU A 539 -24.19 -41.04 21.80
N ASN A 540 -24.40 -39.71 21.81
CA ASN A 540 -25.30 -39.05 20.88
C ASN A 540 -24.63 -38.94 19.50
N MET A 541 -25.25 -39.50 18.47
CA MET A 541 -24.76 -39.43 17.10
C MET A 541 -24.87 -38.02 16.50
N GLN A 542 -25.74 -37.18 17.03
CA GLN A 542 -25.90 -35.77 16.64
C GLN A 542 -24.99 -34.83 17.45
N ARG A 543 -23.96 -35.38 18.12
CA ARG A 543 -23.06 -34.59 18.96
C ARG A 543 -22.27 -33.61 18.09
N GLY A 544 -22.56 -32.33 18.26
CA GLY A 544 -21.79 -31.23 17.68
C GLY A 544 -20.61 -30.79 18.56
N GLU A 545 -19.82 -29.88 18.02
CA GLU A 545 -18.78 -29.16 18.75
C GLU A 545 -19.35 -27.93 19.46
N LEU A 546 -18.74 -27.55 20.58
CA LEU A 546 -19.14 -26.36 21.32
C LEU A 546 -18.99 -25.11 20.43
N GLY A 547 -20.12 -24.47 20.11
CA GLY A 547 -20.18 -23.33 19.20
C GLY A 547 -20.93 -23.57 17.90
N ASP A 548 -21.44 -24.79 17.67
CA ASP A 548 -22.33 -25.16 16.56
C ASP A 548 -23.77 -24.65 16.74
N VAL A 549 -24.24 -24.48 17.99
CA VAL A 549 -25.48 -23.75 18.28
C VAL A 549 -25.24 -22.25 18.19
N ILE A 550 -25.73 -21.65 17.12
CA ILE A 550 -25.60 -20.22 16.85
C ILE A 550 -26.92 -19.54 17.19
N THR A 551 -26.85 -18.49 18.01
CA THR A 551 -28.05 -17.71 18.32
C THR A 551 -28.06 -16.40 17.59
N VAL A 552 -29.06 -16.23 16.74
CA VAL A 552 -29.24 -15.03 15.94
C VAL A 552 -29.98 -13.98 16.77
N PRO A 553 -29.38 -12.80 17.04
CA PRO A 553 -30.00 -11.78 17.87
C PRO A 553 -31.24 -11.13 17.25
N GLU A 554 -31.30 -11.06 15.92
CA GLU A 554 -32.34 -10.34 15.17
C GLU A 554 -33.63 -11.17 14.99
N TRP A 555 -33.59 -12.47 15.29
CA TRP A 555 -34.78 -13.33 15.17
C TRP A 555 -35.74 -13.10 16.33
N THR A 556 -36.87 -12.45 16.01
CA THR A 556 -37.94 -12.11 16.95
C THR A 556 -38.96 -13.23 17.12
N ASP A 557 -39.12 -14.09 16.11
CA ASP A 557 -39.95 -15.30 16.20
C ASP A 557 -39.26 -16.34 17.08
N ASN A 558 -39.97 -16.80 18.11
CA ASN A 558 -39.44 -17.73 19.10
C ASN A 558 -39.49 -19.19 18.64
N ASN A 559 -40.14 -19.52 17.52
CA ASN A 559 -40.38 -20.89 17.09
C ASN A 559 -39.56 -21.29 15.86
N ASN A 560 -39.26 -20.35 14.98
CA ASN A 560 -38.52 -20.61 13.75
C ASN A 560 -37.06 -20.97 14.02
N TRP A 561 -36.52 -21.87 13.20
CA TRP A 561 -35.13 -22.28 13.28
C TRP A 561 -34.57 -22.62 11.89
N ALA A 562 -33.25 -22.62 11.75
CA ALA A 562 -32.59 -23.04 10.53
C ALA A 562 -31.39 -23.94 10.83
N ALA A 563 -31.07 -24.82 9.90
CA ALA A 563 -29.90 -25.68 9.93
C ALA A 563 -29.05 -25.42 8.69
N MET A 564 -27.74 -25.57 8.84
CA MET A 564 -26.81 -25.34 7.75
C MET A 564 -25.62 -26.30 7.84
N ALA A 565 -25.13 -26.74 6.69
CA ALA A 565 -23.84 -27.41 6.58
C ALA A 565 -22.67 -26.47 6.88
N ASP A 566 -21.46 -26.99 6.95
CA ASP A 566 -20.26 -26.17 7.11
C ASP A 566 -19.97 -25.37 5.82
N PRO A 567 -19.91 -24.02 5.86
CA PRO A 567 -19.56 -23.22 4.69
C PRO A 567 -18.20 -23.55 4.09
N LEU A 568 -17.26 -24.12 4.86
CA LEU A 568 -15.96 -24.55 4.36
C LEU A 568 -16.05 -25.77 3.42
N LEU A 569 -17.07 -26.61 3.59
CA LEU A 569 -17.32 -27.79 2.75
C LEU A 569 -18.28 -27.45 1.62
N ALA A 570 -19.33 -26.69 1.93
CA ALA A 570 -20.39 -26.34 0.99
C ALA A 570 -20.80 -24.87 1.21
N PRO A 571 -20.18 -23.91 0.51
CA PRO A 571 -20.42 -22.49 0.73
C PRO A 571 -21.80 -22.09 0.22
N SER A 572 -22.67 -21.67 1.14
CA SER A 572 -24.05 -21.28 0.83
C SER A 572 -24.26 -19.78 0.82
N ILE A 573 -23.68 -19.05 1.77
CA ILE A 573 -23.86 -17.60 1.93
C ILE A 573 -22.52 -16.90 1.74
N ILE A 574 -22.48 -15.97 0.79
CA ILE A 574 -21.29 -15.18 0.51
C ILE A 574 -21.50 -13.76 1.05
N LEU A 575 -20.52 -13.31 1.81
CA LEU A 575 -20.39 -11.92 2.25
C LEU A 575 -19.19 -11.31 1.53
N ALA A 576 -19.47 -10.56 0.47
CA ALA A 576 -18.46 -9.89 -0.31
C ALA A 576 -18.21 -8.47 0.22
N GLU A 577 -16.94 -8.15 0.39
CA GLU A 577 -16.45 -6.86 0.85
C GLU A 577 -15.43 -6.27 -0.13
N ARG A 578 -15.27 -4.94 -0.13
CA ARG A 578 -14.31 -4.23 -0.99
C ARG A 578 -13.15 -3.55 -0.24
N PHE A 579 -13.36 -3.11 1.01
CA PHE A 579 -12.41 -2.27 1.76
C PHE A 579 -12.14 -2.80 3.18
N GLY A 580 -12.30 -4.10 3.37
CA GLY A 580 -12.36 -4.77 4.66
C GLY A 580 -13.79 -4.85 5.23
N LEU A 581 -13.98 -5.82 6.11
CA LEU A 581 -15.19 -5.98 6.95
C LEU A 581 -15.30 -4.93 8.06
N MET A 582 -14.14 -4.47 8.53
CA MET A 582 -14.08 -3.44 9.57
C MET A 582 -14.29 -2.08 8.91
N PRO A 583 -15.21 -1.25 9.42
CA PRO A 583 -15.38 0.09 8.89
C PRO A 583 -14.14 0.94 9.22
N GLU A 584 -13.59 1.63 8.24
CA GLU A 584 -12.48 2.56 8.44
C GLU A 584 -12.95 4.03 8.44
N ILE A 585 -12.28 4.85 9.23
CA ILE A 585 -12.46 6.30 9.25
C ILE A 585 -11.40 6.97 8.39
N PHE A 586 -11.87 7.90 7.55
CA PHE A 586 -11.07 8.75 6.69
C PHE A 586 -11.31 10.22 7.04
N VAL A 587 -10.30 11.07 6.81
CA VAL A 587 -10.53 12.52 6.82
C VAL A 587 -11.24 12.89 5.51
N ALA A 588 -12.30 13.70 5.57
CA ALA A 588 -12.96 14.16 4.36
C ALA A 588 -12.06 15.18 3.64
N GLU A 589 -11.51 14.83 2.48
CA GLU A 589 -10.75 15.77 1.65
C GLU A 589 -11.70 16.75 0.95
N GLN A 590 -11.81 17.96 1.53
CA GLN A 590 -12.02 19.25 0.86
C GLN A 590 -12.06 20.37 1.92
N GLU A 591 -10.90 20.91 2.25
CA GLU A 591 -10.73 22.24 2.85
C GLU A 591 -9.84 23.05 1.90
N THR A 592 -10.34 23.35 0.70
CA THR A 592 -9.67 24.25 -0.24
C THR A 592 -9.78 25.73 0.17
N GLY A 593 -10.37 26.00 1.34
CA GLY A 593 -10.32 27.31 2.01
C GLY A 593 -9.31 27.27 3.15
N PHE A 594 -8.76 28.43 3.52
CA PHE A 594 -7.93 28.61 4.72
C PHE A 594 -8.65 28.31 6.05
N ASP A 595 -9.87 27.76 6.01
CA ASP A 595 -10.68 27.36 7.16
C ASP A 595 -10.57 25.85 7.37
N MET A 596 -10.11 25.43 8.55
CA MET A 596 -9.98 24.02 8.95
C MET A 596 -11.30 23.39 9.41
N LEU A 597 -12.41 24.11 9.26
CA LEU A 597 -13.74 23.71 9.68
C LEU A 597 -14.73 24.22 8.65
N HIS A 598 -15.50 23.30 8.06
CA HIS A 598 -16.69 23.67 7.31
C HIS A 598 -17.89 23.58 8.25
N SER A 599 -18.58 24.70 8.48
CA SER A 599 -19.71 24.80 9.42
C SER A 599 -19.35 24.39 10.86
N ASP A 600 -18.21 24.85 11.37
CA ASP A 600 -17.74 24.59 12.75
C ASP A 600 -17.60 23.10 13.09
N THR A 601 -17.36 22.23 12.09
CA THR A 601 -17.21 20.79 12.29
C THR A 601 -16.00 20.20 11.58
N ILE A 602 -15.28 19.32 12.28
CA ILE A 602 -14.32 18.39 11.68
C ILE A 602 -15.11 17.16 11.23
N ASN A 603 -15.17 16.94 9.91
CA ASN A 603 -15.94 15.84 9.35
C ASN A 603 -15.05 14.63 9.08
N LEU A 604 -15.22 13.59 9.90
CA LEU A 604 -14.61 12.29 9.68
C LEU A 604 -15.57 11.41 8.88
N LYS A 605 -15.12 10.87 7.75
CA LYS A 605 -15.95 10.07 6.84
C LYS A 605 -15.79 8.59 7.12
N VAL A 606 -16.91 7.88 7.21
CA VAL A 606 -16.93 6.42 7.30
C VAL A 606 -17.58 5.84 6.06
N ARG A 607 -17.00 4.76 5.56
CA ARG A 607 -17.42 4.08 4.35
C ARG A 607 -17.30 2.58 4.53
N HIS A 608 -18.32 1.85 4.10
CA HIS A 608 -18.35 0.40 4.09
C HIS A 608 -19.11 -0.08 2.84
N PHE A 609 -18.53 -1.04 2.11
CA PHE A 609 -19.11 -1.60 0.90
C PHE A 609 -19.31 -3.10 1.11
N LEU A 610 -20.56 -3.53 1.09
CA LEU A 610 -20.94 -4.90 1.37
C LEU A 610 -21.95 -5.39 0.35
N ALA A 611 -21.83 -6.65 -0.03
CA ALA A 611 -22.88 -7.40 -0.70
C ALA A 611 -23.04 -8.73 0.06
N VAL A 612 -24.28 -9.06 0.43
CA VAL A 612 -24.61 -10.31 1.09
C VAL A 612 -25.69 -11.01 0.26
N PHE A 613 -25.43 -12.25 -0.11
CA PHE A 613 -26.37 -13.05 -0.92
C PHE A 613 -26.14 -14.54 -0.70
N VAL A 614 -27.11 -15.34 -1.13
CA VAL A 614 -27.05 -16.80 -1.11
C VAL A 614 -26.50 -17.26 -2.45
N ALA A 615 -25.40 -18.00 -2.43
CA ALA A 615 -24.79 -18.63 -3.60
C ALA A 615 -25.34 -20.04 -3.85
N ASP A 616 -25.62 -20.81 -2.78
CA ASP A 616 -26.26 -22.12 -2.88
C ASP A 616 -27.35 -22.30 -1.81
N TYR A 617 -28.51 -22.81 -2.23
CA TYR A 617 -29.60 -23.18 -1.33
C TYR A 617 -29.45 -24.58 -0.73
N ARG A 618 -28.68 -25.47 -1.37
CA ARG A 618 -28.55 -26.88 -0.96
C ARG A 618 -27.99 -27.08 0.45
N PRO A 619 -26.98 -26.32 0.91
CA PRO A 619 -26.41 -26.52 2.24
C PRO A 619 -27.29 -25.92 3.35
N LEU A 620 -28.43 -25.33 3.00
CA LEU A 620 -29.32 -24.61 3.90
C LEU A 620 -30.63 -25.38 4.08
N TYR A 621 -31.16 -25.36 5.30
CA TYR A 621 -32.50 -25.83 5.61
C TYR A 621 -33.17 -24.87 6.59
N LYS A 622 -34.46 -24.61 6.41
CA LYS A 622 -35.23 -23.77 7.32
C LYS A 622 -36.54 -24.43 7.75
N ALA A 623 -36.92 -24.21 9.00
CA ALA A 623 -38.23 -24.57 9.51
C ALA A 623 -38.99 -23.32 9.96
N ASN A 624 -40.13 -23.06 9.30
CA ASN A 624 -41.08 -22.01 9.68
C ASN A 624 -42.23 -22.65 10.46
N VAL A 625 -42.22 -22.48 11.78
CA VAL A 625 -43.16 -23.12 12.71
C VAL A 625 -44.30 -22.15 13.00
N ALA A 626 -45.53 -22.60 12.75
CA ALA A 626 -46.75 -21.78 12.90
C ALA A 626 -47.09 -21.43 14.34
#